data_AF-A0AAD9RRX3-F1
#
_entry.id   AF-A0AAD9RRX3-F1
#
_cell.length_a   1.000
_cell.length_b   1.000
_cell.length_c   1.000
_cell.angle_alpha   90.00
_cell.angle_beta   90.00
_cell.angle_gamma   90.00
#
_symmetry.space_group_name_H-M   'P 1'
#
loop_
_entity.id
_entity.type
_entity.pdbx_description
1 polymer ?
#
loop_
_entity_poly.entity_id
_entity_poly.type
_entity_poly.pdbx_seq_one_letter_code
_entity_poly.pdbx_strand_id
1 'polypeptide(L)'
;MSILILERYGAEISSKQMIMHGLADIATEIYVLVAVLARASRSYCIGVRNADLERYIATFIAQRARRKIEMLEADIVNSELNNRDAVIKVISQAVFQKKGYMCENPLTRTF
;
A
#
# COMPACT_ATOMS: atom_id res chain seq x y z
N MET A 1 -5.74 -8.17 11.79
CA MET A 1 -5.92 -6.74 11.43
C MET A 1 -7.30 -6.47 10.82
N SER A 2 -7.72 -7.18 9.78
CA SER A 2 -9.02 -6.98 9.11
C SER A 2 -10.24 -7.05 10.05
N ILE A 3 -10.23 -7.95 11.04
CA ILE A 3 -11.29 -8.03 12.07
C ILE A 3 -11.34 -6.77 12.94
N LEU A 4 -10.19 -6.23 13.36
CA LEU A 4 -10.12 -5.04 14.22
C LEU A 4 -10.67 -3.78 13.53
N ILE A 5 -10.46 -3.65 12.22
CA ILE A 5 -10.98 -2.51 11.44
C ILE A 5 -12.50 -2.61 11.30
N LEU A 6 -13.03 -3.83 11.06
CA LEU A 6 -14.46 -4.09 10.99
C LEU A 6 -15.15 -3.88 12.35
N GLU A 7 -14.52 -4.29 13.45
CA GLU A 7 -15.01 -4.01 14.80
C GLU A 7 -15.04 -2.51 15.11
N ARG A 8 -14.04 -1.75 14.65
CA ARG A 8 -13.93 -0.31 14.93
C ARG A 8 -14.89 0.55 14.09
N TYR A 9 -15.01 0.27 12.80
CA TYR A 9 -15.74 1.14 11.86
C TYR A 9 -17.08 0.56 11.42
N GLY A 10 -17.32 -0.75 11.59
CA GLY A 10 -18.56 -1.41 11.19
C GLY A 10 -18.97 -1.07 9.76
N ALA A 11 -20.24 -0.67 9.59
CA ALA A 11 -20.79 -0.28 8.29
C ALA A 11 -20.22 1.04 7.73
N GLU A 12 -19.64 1.89 8.57
CA GLU A 12 -19.06 3.18 8.15
C GLU A 12 -17.71 3.05 7.45
N ILE A 13 -17.14 1.83 7.37
CA ILE A 13 -15.88 1.57 6.67
C ILE A 13 -15.91 2.04 5.20
N SER A 14 -17.10 2.02 4.59
CA SER A 14 -17.33 2.54 3.23
C SER A 14 -17.01 4.03 3.08
N SER A 15 -17.08 4.82 4.17
CA SER A 15 -16.70 6.24 4.17
C SER A 15 -15.18 6.44 4.34
N LYS A 16 -14.46 5.43 4.83
CA LYS A 16 -13.02 5.48 5.13
C LYS A 16 -12.19 4.98 3.94
N GLN A 17 -12.25 5.74 2.85
CA GLN A 17 -11.64 5.38 1.56
C GLN A 17 -10.11 5.15 1.65
N MET A 18 -9.38 5.91 2.47
CA MET A 18 -7.93 5.74 2.64
C MET A 18 -7.58 4.38 3.27
N ILE A 19 -8.33 3.97 4.29
CA ILE A 19 -8.16 2.66 4.94
C ILE A 19 -8.52 1.53 3.97
N MET A 20 -9.62 1.68 3.22
CA MET A 20 -10.01 0.70 2.20
C MET A 20 -8.97 0.57 1.08
N HIS A 21 -8.36 1.67 0.64
CA HIS A 21 -7.26 1.63 -0.32
C HIS A 21 -6.07 0.83 0.23
N GLY A 22 -5.66 1.09 1.48
CA GLY A 22 -4.58 0.32 2.12
C GLY A 22 -4.90 -1.17 2.22
N LEU A 23 -6.14 -1.53 2.54
CA LEU A 23 -6.58 -2.94 2.55
C LEU A 23 -6.55 -3.58 1.17
N ALA A 24 -6.96 -2.85 0.12
CA ALA A 24 -6.89 -3.33 -1.26
C ALA A 24 -5.44 -3.55 -1.71
N ASP A 25 -4.52 -2.68 -1.32
CA ASP A 25 -3.08 -2.85 -1.58
C ASP A 25 -2.51 -4.09 -0.89
N ILE A 26 -2.87 -4.32 0.37
CA ILE A 26 -2.46 -5.53 1.12
C ILE A 26 -2.99 -6.79 0.42
N ALA A 27 -4.28 -6.81 0.07
CA ALA A 27 -4.89 -7.95 -0.63
C ALA A 27 -4.20 -8.23 -1.98
N THR A 28 -3.81 -7.17 -2.70
CA THR A 28 -3.09 -7.27 -3.96
C THR A 28 -1.69 -7.89 -3.77
N GLU A 29 -0.93 -7.45 -2.77
CA GLU A 29 0.40 -8.02 -2.49
C GLU A 29 0.32 -9.48 -2.01
N ILE A 30 -0.72 -9.85 -1.25
CA ILE A 30 -0.98 -11.25 -0.88
C ILE A 30 -1.24 -12.09 -2.13
N TYR A 31 -2.07 -11.60 -3.05
CA TYR A 31 -2.35 -12.31 -4.29
C TYR A 31 -1.08 -12.49 -5.15
N VAL A 32 -0.26 -11.44 -5.27
CA VAL A 32 1.04 -11.50 -5.96
C VAL A 32 1.96 -12.55 -5.33
N LEU A 33 2.05 -12.58 -3.99
CA LEU A 33 2.85 -13.55 -3.26
C LEU A 33 2.42 -14.99 -3.59
N VAL A 34 1.12 -15.29 -3.48
CA VAL A 34 0.57 -16.63 -3.73
C VAL A 34 0.76 -17.03 -5.19
N ALA A 35 0.48 -16.13 -6.14
CA ALA A 35 0.59 -16.41 -7.58
C ALA A 35 2.03 -16.74 -7.98
N VAL A 36 3.00 -15.98 -7.49
CA VAL A 36 4.43 -16.17 -7.82
C VAL A 36 4.98 -17.46 -7.18
N LEU A 37 4.60 -17.75 -5.94
CA LEU A 37 4.99 -19.00 -5.26
C LEU A 37 4.38 -20.23 -5.93
N ALA A 38 3.10 -20.16 -6.32
CA ALA A 38 2.42 -21.25 -7.02
C ALA A 38 3.07 -21.53 -8.38
N ARG A 39 3.40 -20.47 -9.13
CA ARG A 39 4.10 -20.56 -10.41
C ARG A 39 5.48 -21.21 -10.25
N ALA A 40 6.31 -20.69 -9.36
CA ALA A 40 7.67 -21.21 -9.15
C ALA A 40 7.66 -22.66 -8.66
N SER A 41 6.70 -23.01 -7.78
CA SER A 41 6.50 -24.39 -7.32
C SER A 41 6.17 -25.33 -8.49
N ARG A 42 5.24 -24.93 -9.38
CA ARG A 42 4.89 -25.73 -10.56
C ARG A 42 6.06 -25.87 -11.53
N SER A 43 6.79 -24.78 -11.81
CA SER A 43 7.97 -24.77 -12.68
C SER A 43 9.05 -25.74 -12.17
N TYR A 44 9.27 -25.76 -10.86
CA TYR A 44 10.17 -26.69 -10.19
C TYR A 44 9.69 -28.14 -10.29
N CYS A 45 8.42 -28.43 -9.98
CA CYS A 45 7.88 -29.80 -10.04
C CYS A 45 7.87 -30.39 -11.46
N ILE A 46 7.67 -29.57 -12.49
CA ILE A 46 7.67 -30.02 -13.90
C ILE A 46 9.10 -30.11 -14.46
N GLY A 47 10.09 -29.52 -13.79
CA GLY A 47 11.50 -29.55 -14.24
C GLY A 47 11.78 -28.63 -15.42
N VAL A 48 11.16 -27.45 -15.46
CA VAL A 48 11.42 -26.47 -16.53
C VAL A 48 12.87 -25.99 -16.46
N ARG A 49 13.51 -25.77 -17.62
CA ARG A 49 14.95 -25.44 -17.75
C ARG A 49 15.47 -24.36 -16.80
N ASN A 50 14.66 -23.35 -16.49
CA ASN A 50 15.06 -22.19 -15.66
C ASN A 50 14.30 -22.14 -14.31
N ALA A 51 13.83 -23.27 -13.81
CA ALA A 51 13.04 -23.32 -12.57
C ALA A 51 13.78 -22.76 -11.34
N ASP A 52 15.10 -22.91 -11.27
CA ASP A 52 15.91 -22.35 -10.18
C ASP A 52 15.89 -20.82 -10.18
N LEU A 53 15.98 -20.19 -11.37
CA LEU A 53 15.85 -18.75 -11.50
C LEU A 53 14.46 -18.27 -11.09
N GLU A 54 13.40 -19.00 -11.45
CA GLU A 54 12.05 -18.69 -10.99
C GLU A 54 11.92 -18.77 -9.46
N ARG A 55 12.62 -19.69 -8.78
CA ARG A 55 12.65 -19.73 -7.30
C ARG A 55 13.38 -18.53 -6.71
N TYR A 56 14.49 -18.08 -7.29
CA TYR A 56 15.17 -16.86 -6.83
C TYR A 56 14.29 -15.62 -6.98
N ILE A 57 13.64 -15.48 -8.15
CA ILE A 57 12.69 -14.39 -8.41
C ILE A 57 11.53 -14.45 -7.41
N ALA A 58 10.96 -15.63 -7.19
CA ALA A 58 9.86 -15.80 -6.25
C ALA A 58 10.25 -15.44 -4.81
N THR A 59 11.45 -15.82 -4.39
CA THR A 59 11.97 -15.47 -3.06
C THR A 59 12.15 -13.96 -2.91
N PHE A 60 12.73 -13.29 -3.92
CA PHE A 60 12.89 -11.84 -3.90
C PHE A 60 11.54 -11.11 -3.83
N ILE A 61 10.59 -11.50 -4.69
CA ILE A 61 9.25 -10.90 -4.70
C ILE A 61 8.54 -11.15 -3.38
N ALA A 62 8.67 -12.34 -2.80
CA ALA A 62 8.06 -12.66 -1.50
C ALA A 62 8.58 -11.75 -0.38
N GLN A 63 9.89 -11.52 -0.33
CA GLN A 63 10.52 -10.62 0.64
C GLN A 63 10.12 -9.15 0.42
N ARG A 64 9.91 -8.73 -0.83
CA ARG A 64 9.42 -7.39 -1.16
C ARG A 64 7.96 -7.23 -0.73
N ALA A 65 7.10 -8.18 -1.10
CA ALA A 65 5.67 -8.15 -0.79
C ALA A 65 5.45 -8.17 0.72
N ARG A 66 6.17 -9.02 1.45
CA ARG A 66 6.09 -9.08 2.92
C ARG A 66 6.45 -7.74 3.57
N ARG A 67 7.57 -7.12 3.20
CA ARG A 67 7.96 -5.81 3.74
C ARG A 67 6.93 -4.73 3.44
N LYS A 68 6.37 -4.73 2.22
CA LYS A 68 5.33 -3.78 1.83
C LYS A 68 4.03 -4.00 2.62
N ILE A 69 3.64 -5.25 2.84
CA ILE A 69 2.49 -5.59 3.70
C ILE A 69 2.75 -5.04 5.11
N GLU A 70 3.87 -5.38 5.74
CA GLU A 70 4.23 -4.90 7.10
C GLU A 70 4.18 -3.36 7.20
N MET A 71 4.66 -2.63 6.19
CA MET A 71 4.56 -1.17 6.13
C MET A 71 3.12 -0.66 6.01
N LEU A 72 2.32 -1.26 5.12
CA LEU A 72 0.90 -0.91 4.96
C LEU A 72 0.10 -1.22 6.23
N GLU A 73 0.41 -2.32 6.91
CA GLU A 73 -0.21 -2.68 8.18
C GLU A 73 0.08 -1.62 9.25
N ALA A 74 1.34 -1.23 9.37
CA ALA A 74 1.74 -0.16 10.29
C ALA A 74 1.07 1.17 9.93
N ASP A 75 0.97 1.52 8.65
CA ASP A 75 0.31 2.74 8.19
C ASP A 75 -1.18 2.75 8.54
N ILE A 76 -1.89 1.64 8.36
CA ILE A 76 -3.32 1.54 8.70
C ILE A 76 -3.54 1.68 10.20
N VAL A 77 -2.75 0.98 11.03
CA VAL A 77 -2.85 1.05 12.50
C VAL A 77 -2.50 2.44 13.01
N ASN A 78 -1.46 3.07 12.45
CA ASN A 78 -0.99 4.39 12.88
C ASN A 78 -1.74 5.57 12.21
N SER A 79 -2.61 5.32 11.25
CA SER A 79 -3.36 6.37 10.52
C SER A 79 -4.13 7.30 11.46
N GLU A 80 -4.69 6.75 12.54
CA GLU A 80 -5.39 7.50 13.58
C GLU A 80 -4.45 8.31 14.48
N LEU A 81 -3.24 7.80 14.74
CA LEU A 81 -2.26 8.44 15.62
C LEU A 81 -1.49 9.56 14.93
N ASN A 82 -1.17 9.38 13.65
CA ASN A 82 -0.31 10.30 12.90
C ASN A 82 -1.06 11.39 12.14
N ASN A 83 -2.39 11.47 12.24
CA ASN A 83 -3.22 12.49 11.60
C ASN A 83 -2.96 12.65 10.07
N ARG A 84 -2.38 11.62 9.43
CA ARG A 84 -1.87 11.68 8.05
C ARG A 84 -2.98 12.00 7.08
N ASP A 85 -4.13 11.37 7.27
CA ASP A 85 -5.32 11.57 6.43
C ASP A 85 -5.88 12.98 6.56
N ALA A 86 -5.82 13.58 7.75
CA ALA A 86 -6.26 14.96 7.94
C ALA A 86 -5.31 15.94 7.25
N VAL A 87 -4.00 15.70 7.31
CA VAL A 87 -3.01 16.53 6.60
C VAL A 87 -3.23 16.46 5.10
N ILE A 88 -3.44 15.25 4.54
CA ILE A 88 -3.75 15.08 3.12
C ILE A 88 -5.03 15.85 2.77
N LYS A 89 -6.08 15.75 3.59
CA LYS A 89 -7.34 16.47 3.37
C LYS A 89 -7.15 17.99 3.34
N VAL A 90 -6.35 18.56 4.26
CA VAL A 90 -6.02 19.99 4.29
C VAL A 90 -5.27 20.41 3.03
N ILE A 91 -4.26 19.65 2.63
CA ILE A 91 -3.48 19.91 1.40
C ILE A 91 -4.40 19.85 0.17
N SER A 92 -5.24 18.82 0.07
CA SER A 92 -6.18 18.66 -1.05
C SER A 92 -7.19 19.81 -1.12
N GLN A 93 -7.70 20.29 0.02
CA GLN A 93 -8.60 21.45 0.06
C GLN A 93 -7.89 22.72 -0.41
N ALA A 94 -6.65 22.95 0.01
CA ALA A 94 -5.88 24.12 -0.39
C ALA A 94 -5.57 24.12 -1.91
N VAL A 95 -5.18 22.97 -2.46
CA VAL A 95 -4.97 22.77 -3.91
C VAL A 95 -6.26 23.01 -4.69
N PHE A 96 -7.39 22.50 -4.19
CA PHE A 96 -8.70 22.69 -4.81
C PHE A 96 -9.12 24.17 -4.84
N GLN A 97 -8.95 24.89 -3.73
CA GLN A 97 -9.26 26.33 -3.64
C GLN A 97 -8.40 27.18 -4.58
N LYS A 98 -7.10 26.85 -4.70
CA LYS A 98 -6.15 27.57 -5.55
C LYS A 98 -6.18 27.12 -7.01
N LYS A 99 -6.95 26.08 -7.35
CA LYS A 99 -7.04 25.46 -8.68
C LYS A 99 -5.68 25.06 -9.27
N GLY A 100 -4.74 24.68 -8.40
CA GLY A 100 -3.38 24.39 -8.82
C GLY A 100 -2.39 24.25 -7.67
N TYR A 101 -1.11 24.17 -8.03
CA TYR A 101 -0.03 24.12 -7.06
C TYR A 101 0.04 25.43 -6.27
N MET A 102 0.03 25.32 -4.94
CA MET A 102 -0.14 26.47 -4.04
C MET A 102 1.18 27.07 -3.55
N CYS A 103 2.28 26.33 -3.59
CA CYS A 103 3.55 26.80 -3.02
C CYS A 103 4.27 27.67 -4.05
N GLU A 104 4.58 28.90 -3.67
CA GLU A 104 5.43 29.77 -4.48
C GLU A 104 6.89 29.31 -4.39
N ASN A 105 7.69 29.65 -5.41
CA ASN A 105 9.12 29.39 -5.35
C ASN A 105 9.72 30.21 -4.19
N PRO A 106 10.53 29.61 -3.29
CA PRO A 106 11.17 30.33 -2.19
C PRO A 106 11.96 31.58 -2.60
N LEU A 107 12.36 31.70 -3.87
CA LEU A 107 13.13 32.82 -4.42
C LEU A 107 12.26 33.95 -5.01
N THR A 108 10.93 33.84 -4.98
CA THR A 108 10.05 34.85 -5.62
C THR A 108 9.96 36.17 -4.82
N ARG A 109 10.32 36.17 -3.53
CA ARG A 109 10.39 37.38 -2.68
C ARG A 109 11.79 37.52 -2.04
N THR A 110 12.74 37.99 -2.84
CA THR A 110 14.04 38.48 -2.33
C THR A 110 13.93 39.97 -2.03
N PHE A 111 14.20 40.36 -0.77
CA PHE A 111 14.43 41.75 -0.36
C PHE A 111 15.86 42.19 -0.70
#